data_AF-A0A973CLB5-F1
#
_entry.id   AF-A0A973CLB5-F1
#
_cell.length_a   1.000
_cell.length_b   1.000
_cell.length_c   1.000
_cell.angle_alpha   90.00
_cell.angle_beta   90.00
_cell.angle_gamma   90.00
#
_symmetry.space_group_name_H-M   'P 1'
#
loop_
_entity.id
_entity.type
_entity.pdbx_description
1 polymer ?
#
loop_
_entity_poly.entity_id
_entity_poly.type
_entity_poly.pdbx_seq_one_letter_code
_entity_poly.pdbx_strand_id
1 'polypeptide(L)'
;MCDCRFNRSKSTTTVAGLNIRHEASPNFNDRPTECIDTIVLHATVIDDINSVINHFKNPASQVSAHYTIDKDGSIVQHVDITKRAWHAGKSQMADGRENVNDFSIGIELINPND
;
A
#
# COMPACT_ATOMS: atom_id res chain seq x y z
N MET A 1 12.92 19.73 4.55
CA MET A 1 13.42 18.52 5.25
C MET A 1 12.22 17.77 5.77
N CYS A 2 11.85 16.64 5.16
CA CYS A 2 10.84 15.74 5.70
C CYS A 2 11.56 14.73 6.61
N ASP A 3 11.34 14.83 7.92
CA ASP A 3 11.79 13.85 8.91
C ASP A 3 10.64 12.90 9.20
N CYS A 4 10.56 11.80 8.45
CA CYS A 4 9.53 10.76 8.58
C CYS A 4 9.99 9.65 9.53
N ARG A 5 10.39 9.98 10.77
CA ARG A 5 10.70 8.96 11.79
C ARG A 5 9.42 8.38 12.38
N PHE A 6 8.94 7.29 11.81
CA PHE A 6 7.88 6.46 12.39
C PHE A 6 8.47 5.54 13.47
N ASN A 7 8.12 5.77 14.73
CA ASN A 7 8.57 5.00 15.88
C ASN A 7 7.90 3.62 15.92
N ARG A 8 8.68 2.53 15.89
CA ARG A 8 8.17 1.15 15.85
C ARG A 8 7.81 0.65 17.25
N SER A 9 6.51 0.44 17.49
CA SER A 9 6.01 -0.52 18.48
C SER A 9 5.39 -1.70 17.73
N LYS A 10 5.94 -2.90 17.90
CA LYS A 10 5.33 -4.15 17.42
C LYS A 10 4.14 -4.48 18.32
N SER A 11 3.00 -3.86 18.05
CA SER A 11 1.71 -4.21 18.64
C SER A 11 0.64 -3.71 17.69
N THR A 12 -0.45 -4.46 17.54
CA THR A 12 -1.66 -4.04 16.84
C THR A 12 -2.01 -2.62 17.28
N THR A 13 -1.67 -1.63 16.44
CA THR A 13 -1.76 -0.23 16.86
C THR A 13 -3.16 0.21 16.54
N THR A 14 -4.03 0.18 17.55
CA THR A 14 -5.34 0.82 17.49
C THR A 14 -5.11 2.34 17.44
N VAL A 15 -4.94 2.89 16.25
CA VAL A 15 -5.02 4.34 16.04
C VAL A 15 -6.50 4.68 15.92
N ALA A 16 -7.07 5.32 16.94
CA ALA A 16 -8.44 5.86 16.93
C ALA A 16 -9.58 4.84 16.64
N GLY A 17 -9.48 3.60 17.15
CA GLY A 17 -10.57 2.61 17.03
C GLY A 17 -10.68 1.91 15.67
N LEU A 18 -9.74 2.16 14.76
CA LEU A 18 -9.65 1.42 13.49
C LEU A 18 -8.96 0.06 13.73
N ASN A 19 -9.64 -1.02 13.31
CA ASN A 19 -9.06 -2.37 13.31
C ASN A 19 -8.34 -2.61 11.99
N ILE A 20 -7.01 -2.55 12.01
CA ILE A 20 -6.17 -2.81 10.84
C ILE A 20 -5.68 -4.27 10.88
N ARG A 21 -6.16 -5.10 9.96
CA ARG A 21 -5.64 -6.46 9.75
C ARG A 21 -4.29 -6.38 9.04
N HIS A 22 -3.35 -7.26 9.38
CA HIS A 22 -2.02 -7.27 8.75
C HIS A 22 -1.83 -8.58 7.98
N GLU A 23 -1.65 -8.49 6.65
CA GLU A 23 -1.42 -9.63 5.75
C GLU A 23 -0.23 -9.32 4.83
N ALA A 24 0.97 -9.67 5.30
CA ALA A 24 2.22 -9.26 4.66
C ALA A 24 2.36 -9.79 3.22
N SER A 25 2.69 -8.89 2.29
CA SER A 25 3.13 -9.22 0.93
C SER A 25 4.65 -9.39 0.89
N PRO A 26 5.19 -10.35 0.11
CA PRO A 26 6.63 -10.43 -0.16
C PRO A 26 7.08 -9.45 -1.26
N ASN A 27 6.13 -8.81 -1.97
CA ASN A 27 6.39 -7.99 -3.16
C ASN A 27 6.72 -6.55 -2.77
N PHE A 28 7.86 -6.32 -2.13
CA PHE A 28 8.36 -4.99 -1.80
C PHE A 28 9.88 -4.99 -1.78
N ASN A 29 10.47 -3.80 -1.70
CA ASN A 29 11.88 -3.67 -1.43
C ASN A 29 12.18 -2.38 -0.65
N ASP A 30 13.46 -2.11 -0.42
CA ASP A 30 13.88 -0.87 0.20
C ASP A 30 13.56 0.32 -0.71
N ARG A 31 13.08 1.38 -0.07
CA ARG A 31 12.76 2.63 -0.72
C ARG A 31 14.05 3.42 -0.95
N PRO A 32 14.26 4.02 -2.13
CA PRO A 32 15.47 4.78 -2.40
C PRO A 32 15.51 6.14 -1.67
N THR A 33 14.36 6.60 -1.16
CA THR A 33 14.21 7.85 -0.39
C THR A 33 13.35 7.59 0.85
N GLU A 34 13.57 8.30 1.95
CA GLU A 34 12.67 8.22 3.12
C GLU A 34 11.53 9.25 3.03
N CYS A 35 11.60 10.20 2.09
CA CYS A 35 10.58 11.22 1.91
C CYS A 35 9.40 10.64 1.12
N ILE A 36 8.26 10.58 1.78
CA ILE A 36 6.98 10.16 1.20
C ILE A 36 6.07 11.38 1.22
N ASP A 37 5.62 11.82 0.05
CA ASP A 37 4.81 13.04 -0.10
C ASP A 37 3.54 12.82 -0.93
N THR A 38 3.33 11.60 -1.44
CA THR A 38 2.29 11.28 -2.39
C THR A 38 1.45 10.08 -1.92
N ILE A 39 0.13 10.15 -2.11
CA ILE A 39 -0.77 9.00 -1.99
C ILE A 39 -1.30 8.67 -3.38
N VAL A 40 -1.24 7.39 -3.77
CA VAL A 40 -1.85 6.89 -4.99
C VAL A 40 -3.05 6.05 -4.60
N LEU A 41 -4.23 6.50 -5.00
CA LEU A 41 -5.47 5.76 -4.84
C LEU A 41 -5.72 4.92 -6.08
N HIS A 42 -5.94 3.63 -5.86
CA HIS A 42 -6.34 2.67 -6.87
C HIS A 42 -7.71 2.11 -6.52
N ALA A 43 -8.42 1.64 -7.54
CA ALA A 43 -9.63 0.86 -7.38
C ALA A 43 -9.38 -0.51 -8.00
N THR A 44 -9.72 -1.57 -7.26
CA THR A 44 -9.63 -2.93 -7.80
C THR A 44 -10.73 -3.13 -8.84
N VAL A 45 -10.70 -4.26 -9.54
CA VAL A 45 -11.84 -4.80 -10.31
C VAL A 45 -12.20 -6.17 -9.74
N ILE A 46 -12.06 -6.30 -8.41
CA ILE A 46 -12.17 -7.55 -7.67
C ILE A 46 -13.10 -7.29 -6.50
N ASP A 47 -14.05 -8.20 -6.30
CA ASP A 47 -15.17 -8.02 -5.36
C ASP A 47 -14.84 -8.49 -3.92
N ASP A 48 -13.73 -9.20 -3.74
CA ASP A 48 -13.35 -9.84 -2.49
C ASP A 48 -11.93 -9.46 -2.06
N ILE A 49 -11.81 -9.00 -0.83
CA ILE A 49 -10.54 -8.62 -0.21
C ILE A 49 -9.57 -9.80 -0.07
N ASN A 50 -10.05 -11.03 0.14
CA ASN A 50 -9.17 -12.18 0.28
C ASN A 50 -8.49 -12.54 -1.05
N SER A 51 -9.17 -12.32 -2.16
CA SER A 51 -8.61 -12.45 -3.50
C SER A 51 -7.48 -11.45 -3.75
N VAL A 52 -7.64 -10.20 -3.29
CA VAL A 52 -6.56 -9.19 -3.31
C VAL A 52 -5.39 -9.60 -2.41
N ILE A 53 -5.67 -10.02 -1.16
CA ILE A 53 -4.65 -10.52 -0.22
C ILE A 53 -3.84 -11.64 -0.88
N ASN A 54 -4.49 -12.63 -1.49
CA ASN A 54 -3.83 -13.76 -2.12
C ASN A 54 -2.99 -13.33 -3.32
N HIS A 55 -3.48 -12.39 -4.13
CA HIS A 55 -2.74 -11.85 -5.26
C HIS A 55 -1.45 -11.14 -4.83
N PHE A 56 -1.54 -10.31 -3.78
CA PHE A 56 -0.38 -9.62 -3.23
C PHE A 56 0.58 -10.55 -2.47
N LYS A 57 0.12 -11.70 -1.96
CA LYS A 57 0.99 -12.71 -1.34
C LYS A 57 1.71 -13.58 -2.37
N ASN A 58 1.28 -13.61 -3.63
CA ASN A 58 1.93 -14.37 -4.68
C ASN A 58 3.21 -13.65 -5.16
N PRO A 59 4.43 -14.22 -4.97
CA PRO A 59 5.67 -13.59 -5.43
C PRO A 59 5.72 -13.42 -6.96
N ALA A 60 5.00 -14.25 -7.72
CA ALA A 60 4.96 -14.18 -9.17
C ALA A 60 4.13 -13.01 -9.70
N SER A 61 3.25 -12.41 -8.88
CA SER A 61 2.45 -11.25 -9.32
C SER A 61 3.32 -10.00 -9.48
N GLN A 62 4.41 -9.89 -8.71
CA GLN A 62 5.30 -8.74 -8.66
C GLN A 62 4.56 -7.40 -8.47
N VAL A 63 3.45 -7.44 -7.74
CA VAL A 63 2.65 -6.27 -7.37
C VAL A 63 2.21 -6.33 -5.91
N SER A 64 2.03 -5.15 -5.32
CA SER A 64 1.52 -4.96 -3.97
C SER A 64 1.10 -3.50 -3.76
N ALA A 65 0.25 -3.25 -2.77
CA ALA A 65 -0.02 -1.92 -2.22
C ALA A 65 0.38 -1.87 -0.74
N HIS A 66 0.30 -0.68 -0.11
CA HIS A 66 0.52 -0.59 1.33
C HIS A 66 -0.74 -1.00 2.09
N TYR A 67 -1.91 -0.57 1.61
CA TYR A 67 -3.20 -0.88 2.22
C TYR A 67 -4.24 -1.27 1.17
N THR A 68 -5.20 -2.09 1.59
CA THR A 68 -6.46 -2.32 0.91
C THR A 68 -7.60 -1.98 1.86
N ILE A 69 -8.63 -1.30 1.36
CA ILE A 69 -9.83 -0.91 2.10
C ILE A 69 -11.04 -1.56 1.43
N ASP A 70 -11.78 -2.37 2.21
CA ASP A 70 -13.02 -2.98 1.76
C ASP A 70 -14.20 -2.00 1.83
N LYS A 71 -15.32 -2.34 1.19
CA LYS A 71 -16.54 -1.52 1.15
C LYS A 71 -17.16 -1.26 2.52
N ASP A 72 -16.97 -2.18 3.46
CA ASP A 72 -17.43 -2.03 4.85
C ASP A 72 -16.48 -1.18 5.73
N GLY A 73 -15.38 -0.70 5.15
CA GLY A 73 -14.35 0.07 5.84
C GLY A 73 -13.27 -0.78 6.51
N SER A 74 -13.30 -2.11 6.37
CA SER A 74 -12.24 -3.00 6.83
C SER A 74 -10.92 -2.67 6.13
N ILE A 75 -9.83 -2.60 6.89
CA ILE A 75 -8.50 -2.22 6.37
C ILE A 75 -7.54 -3.39 6.53
N VAL A 76 -6.81 -3.70 5.47
CA VAL A 76 -5.70 -4.64 5.46
C VAL A 76 -4.40 -3.92 5.10
N GLN A 77 -3.37 -4.04 5.93
CA GLN A 77 -2.01 -3.60 5.60
C GLN A 77 -1.20 -4.76 5.02
N HIS A 78 -0.52 -4.51 3.90
CA HIS A 78 0.29 -5.49 3.19
C HIS A 78 1.79 -5.19 3.24
N VAL A 79 2.17 -3.91 3.14
CA VAL A 79 3.56 -3.45 3.14
C VAL A 79 3.69 -2.29 4.13
N ASP A 80 4.73 -2.34 4.98
CA ASP A 80 5.08 -1.25 5.89
C ASP A 80 5.33 0.04 5.08
N ILE A 81 4.79 1.17 5.51
CA ILE A 81 4.90 2.46 4.80
C ILE A 81 6.35 2.90 4.57
N THR A 82 7.29 2.43 5.40
CA THR A 82 8.73 2.70 5.25
C THR A 82 9.37 1.92 4.11
N LYS A 83 8.70 0.88 3.60
CA LYS A 83 9.13 0.09 2.43
C LYS A 83 8.47 0.60 1.16
N ARG A 84 9.01 0.16 0.03
CA ARG A 84 8.47 0.46 -1.30
C ARG A 84 7.58 -0.70 -1.77
N ALA A 85 6.27 -0.51 -1.70
CA ALA A 85 5.31 -1.38 -2.38
C ALA A 85 5.36 -1.19 -3.91
N TRP A 86 4.86 -2.16 -4.67
CA TRP A 86 4.92 -2.19 -6.13
C TRP A 86 3.52 -1.98 -6.74
N HIS A 87 2.98 -0.76 -6.66
CA HIS A 87 1.58 -0.47 -7.04
C HIS A 87 1.43 0.43 -8.28
N ALA A 88 2.42 1.27 -8.59
CA ALA A 88 2.29 2.29 -9.64
C ALA A 88 2.86 1.89 -11.01
N GLY A 89 3.55 0.74 -11.10
CA GLY A 89 4.23 0.31 -12.33
C GLY A 89 5.15 1.39 -12.92
N LYS A 90 5.23 1.43 -14.26
CA LYS A 90 5.90 2.53 -14.97
C LYS A 90 5.01 3.77 -14.92
N SER A 91 5.46 4.80 -14.20
CA SER A 91 4.65 5.97 -13.84
C SER A 91 5.49 7.25 -13.79
N GLN A 92 4.86 8.38 -14.05
CA GLN A 92 5.44 9.73 -13.99
C GLN A 92 4.39 10.73 -13.51
N MET A 93 4.77 11.64 -12.62
CA MET A 93 3.95 12.74 -12.13
C MET A 93 3.99 13.94 -13.08
N ALA A 94 3.04 14.85 -12.98
CA ALA A 94 2.98 16.07 -13.81
C ALA A 94 4.20 17.00 -13.64
N ASP A 95 4.90 16.91 -12.49
CA ASP A 95 6.14 17.64 -12.21
C ASP A 95 7.40 16.96 -12.83
N GLY A 96 7.22 15.84 -13.54
CA GLY A 96 8.27 15.08 -14.20
C GLY A 96 8.93 14.00 -13.35
N ARG A 97 8.57 13.84 -12.06
CA ARG A 97 9.13 12.76 -11.22
C ARG A 97 8.63 11.40 -11.68
N GLU A 98 9.57 10.50 -12.00
CA GLU A 98 9.30 9.11 -12.41
C GLU A 98 9.36 8.13 -11.23
N ASN A 99 8.91 6.90 -11.46
CA ASN A 99 8.94 5.80 -10.47
C ASN A 99 8.17 6.15 -9.20
N VAL A 100 6.87 6.41 -9.35
CA VAL A 100 6.01 6.93 -8.27
C VAL A 100 6.03 6.07 -7.00
N ASN A 101 6.28 4.77 -7.11
CA ASN A 101 6.48 3.88 -5.95
C ASN A 101 7.53 4.42 -4.97
N ASP A 102 8.56 5.11 -5.44
CA ASP A 102 9.71 5.56 -4.65
C ASP A 102 9.34 6.62 -3.60
N PHE A 103 8.29 7.41 -3.82
CA PHE A 103 7.89 8.52 -2.93
C PHE A 103 6.40 8.51 -2.57
N SER A 104 5.70 7.40 -2.83
CA SER A 104 4.27 7.28 -2.55
C SER A 104 3.83 6.10 -1.70
N ILE A 105 2.61 6.24 -1.17
CA ILE A 105 1.81 5.19 -0.55
C ILE A 105 0.65 4.80 -1.49
N GLY A 106 0.67 3.58 -2.02
CA GLY A 106 -0.49 2.97 -2.69
C GLY A 106 -1.56 2.47 -1.71
N ILE A 107 -2.81 2.84 -1.96
CA ILE A 107 -4.02 2.35 -1.28
C ILE A 107 -4.98 1.82 -2.34
N GLU A 108 -5.41 0.56 -2.18
CA GLU A 108 -6.43 -0.07 -3.02
C GLU A 108 -7.81 0.02 -2.37
N LEU A 109 -8.82 0.43 -3.13
CA LEU A 109 -10.23 0.36 -2.73
C LEU A 109 -10.90 -0.81 -3.42
N ILE A 110 -11.58 -1.68 -2.67
CA ILE A 110 -12.36 -2.78 -3.25
C ILE A 110 -13.54 -2.21 -4.03
N ASN A 111 -13.52 -2.39 -5.35
CA ASN A 111 -14.54 -1.85 -6.25
C ASN A 111 -14.81 -2.78 -7.46
N PRO A 112 -15.87 -3.60 -7.45
CA PRO A 112 -16.32 -4.42 -8.59
C PRO A 112 -16.61 -3.66 -9.90
N ASN A 113 -16.74 -2.32 -9.85
CA ASN A 113 -17.41 -1.48 -10.84
C ASN A 113 -18.94 -1.65 -10.88
N ASP A 114 -19.58 -1.75 -9.72
CA ASP A 114 -21.04 -1.75 -9.53
C ASP A 114 -21.67 -0.35 -9.43
#